data_AF-A0A1A2VFL4-F1
#
_entry.id   AF-A0A1A2VFL4-F1
#
_cell.length_a   1.000
_cell.length_b   1.000
_cell.length_c   1.000
_cell.angle_alpha   90.00
_cell.angle_beta   90.00
_cell.angle_gamma   90.00
#
_symmetry.space_group_name_H-M   'P 1'
#
loop_
_entity.id
_entity.type
_entity.pdbx_description
1 polymer ?
#
loop_
_entity_poly.entity_id
_entity_poly.type
_entity_poly.pdbx_seq_one_letter_code
_entity_poly.pdbx_strand_id
1 'polypeptide(L)'
;MSNMRIGVLAINLHRAQHIIRTDPILAHAVPLSVRGQQHRGLVLDAVVVDSDIWPLSEQLTAEYVPCLAGTGGSFYMRLAS
;
A
#
# COMPACT_ATOMS: atom_id res chain seq x y z
N MET A 1 0.64 7.45 20.69
CA MET A 1 0.06 7.18 19.37
C MET A 1 0.78 5.99 18.79
N SER A 2 0.06 4.94 18.41
CA SER A 2 0.65 3.86 17.62
C SER A 2 1.11 4.45 16.28
N ASN A 3 2.38 4.26 15.91
CA ASN A 3 2.89 4.68 14.61
C ASN A 3 2.40 3.69 13.53
N MET A 4 1.14 3.84 13.13
CA MET A 4 0.55 3.01 12.09
C MET A 4 1.31 3.21 10.78
N ARG A 5 1.88 2.13 10.24
CA ARG A 5 2.68 2.12 9.03
C ARG A 5 1.84 1.64 7.86
N ILE A 6 1.39 2.60 7.05
CA ILE A 6 0.53 2.36 5.90
C ILE A 6 1.38 2.31 4.63
N GLY A 7 1.14 1.33 3.76
CA GLY A 7 1.66 1.30 2.40
C GLY A 7 0.62 1.80 1.40
N VAL A 8 1.02 2.54 0.37
CA VAL A 8 0.16 2.91 -0.77
C VAL A 8 0.66 2.19 -2.01
N LEU A 9 -0.08 1.19 -2.47
CA LEU A 9 0.27 0.38 -3.64
C LEU A 9 -0.42 0.91 -4.90
N ALA A 10 0.38 1.20 -5.92
CA ALA A 10 -0.11 1.63 -7.23
C ALA A 10 0.66 0.97 -8.38
N ILE A 11 0.25 1.23 -9.62
CA ILE A 11 0.90 0.69 -10.83
C ILE A 11 2.39 1.07 -10.93
N ASN A 12 2.78 2.23 -10.41
CA ASN A 12 4.16 2.68 -10.32
C ASN A 12 4.36 3.65 -9.14
N LEU A 13 5.62 3.93 -8.80
CA LEU A 13 5.97 4.80 -7.67
C LEU A 13 5.46 6.23 -7.84
N HIS A 14 5.49 6.78 -9.05
CA HIS A 14 5.02 8.14 -9.30
C HIS A 14 3.53 8.30 -8.98
N ARG A 15 2.71 7.30 -9.36
CA ARG A 15 1.29 7.25 -9.01
C ARG A 15 1.08 7.11 -7.49
N ALA A 16 1.80 6.21 -6.83
CA ALA A 16 1.71 6.06 -5.37
C ALA A 16 2.09 7.37 -4.63
N GLN A 17 3.16 8.03 -5.06
CA GLN A 17 3.58 9.33 -4.50
C GLN A 17 2.56 10.43 -4.76
N HIS A 18 1.95 10.45 -5.95
CA HIS A 18 0.87 11.38 -6.25
C HIS A 18 -0.34 11.18 -5.32
N ILE A 19 -0.74 9.94 -5.07
CA ILE A 19 -1.81 9.58 -4.12
C ILE A 19 -1.46 10.09 -2.73
N ILE A 20 -0.27 9.78 -2.22
CA ILE A 20 0.21 10.23 -0.90
C ILE A 20 0.20 11.76 -0.77
N ARG A 21 0.62 12.47 -1.83
CA ARG A 21 0.66 13.94 -1.82
C ARG A 21 -0.72 14.58 -1.86
N THR A 22 -1.71 13.90 -2.45
CA THR A 22 -3.06 14.45 -2.65
C THR A 22 -4.04 14.04 -1.55
N ASP A 23 -3.66 13.10 -0.69
CA ASP A 23 -4.51 12.60 0.39
C ASP A 23 -3.82 12.84 1.75
N PRO A 24 -4.28 13.84 2.54
CA PRO A 24 -3.67 14.17 3.83
C PRO A 24 -3.65 13.01 4.83
N ILE A 25 -4.57 12.04 4.72
CA ILE A 25 -4.60 10.86 5.59
C ILE A 25 -3.39 9.96 5.32
N LEU A 26 -2.87 9.98 4.10
CA LEU A 26 -1.76 9.14 3.63
C LEU A 26 -0.41 9.86 3.64
N ALA A 27 -0.31 11.06 4.20
CA ALA A 27 0.89 11.92 4.10
C ALA A 27 2.20 11.25 4.59
N HIS A 28 2.12 10.25 5.47
CA HIS A 28 3.27 9.49 6.00
C HIS A 28 3.34 8.04 5.50
N ALA A 29 2.51 7.68 4.52
CA ALA A 29 2.49 6.33 3.98
C ALA A 29 3.74 6.05 3.12
N VAL A 30 4.08 4.77 3.03
CA VAL A 30 5.19 4.29 2.20
C VAL A 30 4.68 4.09 0.77
N PRO A 31 5.29 4.72 -0.25
CA PRO A 31 4.91 4.46 -1.64
C PRO A 31 5.39 3.07 -2.07
N LEU A 32 4.47 2.28 -2.62
CA LEU A 32 4.68 0.92 -3.10
C LEU A 32 4.27 0.84 -4.58
N SER A 33 4.86 -0.10 -5.31
CA SER A 33 4.55 -0.31 -6.72
C SER A 33 4.46 -1.78 -7.04
N VAL A 34 3.57 -2.17 -7.95
CA VAL A 34 3.32 -3.58 -8.31
C VAL A 34 4.55 -4.32 -8.88
N ARG A 35 5.61 -3.63 -9.29
CA ARG A 35 6.87 -4.23 -9.76
C ARG A 35 8.06 -3.91 -8.85
N GLY A 36 7.83 -3.22 -7.76
CA GLY A 36 8.88 -2.73 -6.89
C GLY A 36 9.08 -3.59 -5.65
N GLN A 37 10.28 -3.52 -5.08
CA GLN A 37 10.70 -4.32 -3.94
C GLN A 37 10.72 -3.51 -2.63
N GLN A 38 10.05 -2.34 -2.61
CA GLN A 38 10.06 -1.41 -1.47
C GLN A 38 9.38 -1.98 -0.21
N HIS A 39 8.52 -2.98 -0.39
CA HIS A 39 7.83 -3.65 0.71
C HIS A 39 8.72 -4.65 1.47
N ARG A 40 9.83 -5.10 0.89
CA ARG A 40 10.69 -6.12 1.52
C ARG A 40 11.26 -5.62 2.84
N GLY A 41 11.07 -6.42 3.89
CA GLY A 41 11.49 -6.08 5.25
C GLY A 41 10.62 -5.04 5.95
N LEU A 42 9.51 -4.63 5.35
CA LEU A 42 8.52 -3.80 6.02
C LEU A 42 7.50 -4.65 6.77
N VAL A 43 7.14 -4.17 7.95
CA VAL A 43 5.93 -4.57 8.66
C VAL A 43 4.95 -3.41 8.52
N LEU A 44 3.80 -3.68 7.91
CA LEU A 44 2.76 -2.70 7.59
C LEU A 44 1.49 -3.06 8.37
N ASP A 45 0.74 -2.06 8.81
CA ASP A 45 -0.57 -2.24 9.44
C ASP A 45 -1.70 -2.29 8.40
N ALA A 46 -1.47 -1.66 7.25
CA ALA A 46 -2.42 -1.63 6.14
C ALA A 46 -1.71 -1.38 4.81
N VAL A 47 -2.31 -1.88 3.72
CA VAL A 47 -1.97 -1.48 2.36
C VAL A 47 -3.19 -0.87 1.71
N VAL A 48 -3.13 0.42 1.40
CA VAL A 48 -4.12 1.13 0.60
C VAL A 48 -3.76 0.93 -0.88
N VAL A 49 -4.72 0.45 -1.66
CA VAL A 49 -4.53 0.04 -3.04
C VAL A 49 -5.21 1.03 -3.97
N ASP A 50 -4.47 1.53 -4.96
CA ASP A 50 -5.01 2.37 -6.04
C ASP A 50 -6.14 1.64 -6.78
N SER A 51 -7.23 2.36 -7.10
CA SER A 51 -8.40 1.79 -7.77
C SER A 51 -8.05 1.18 -9.13
N ASP A 52 -7.04 1.72 -9.79
CA ASP A 52 -6.61 1.31 -11.14
C ASP A 52 -6.00 -0.11 -11.17
N ILE A 53 -5.63 -0.66 -10.01
CA ILE A 53 -5.06 -2.01 -9.87
C ILE A 53 -5.91 -2.92 -8.98
N TRP A 54 -7.12 -2.47 -8.60
CA TRP A 54 -8.05 -3.27 -7.82
C TRP A 54 -9.02 -4.05 -8.75
N PRO A 55 -9.35 -5.31 -8.45
CA PRO A 55 -8.83 -6.14 -7.36
C PRO A 55 -7.38 -6.57 -7.60
N LEU A 56 -6.64 -6.81 -6.52
CA LEU A 56 -5.30 -7.35 -6.63
C LEU A 56 -5.35 -8.77 -7.22
N SER A 57 -4.43 -9.06 -8.13
CA SER A 57 -4.16 -10.45 -8.54
C SER A 57 -3.71 -11.30 -7.35
N GLU A 58 -3.91 -12.62 -7.42
CA GLU A 58 -3.41 -13.54 -6.41
C GLU A 58 -1.89 -13.42 -6.20
N GLN A 59 -1.13 -13.24 -7.29
CA GLN A 59 0.32 -13.06 -7.23
C GLN A 59 0.72 -11.82 -6.42
N LEU A 60 0.11 -10.66 -6.70
CA LEU A 60 0.36 -9.43 -5.93
C LEU A 60 -0.10 -9.56 -4.49
N THR A 61 -1.23 -10.22 -4.24
CA THR A 61 -1.69 -10.48 -2.88
C THR A 61 -0.65 -11.30 -2.12
N ALA A 62 -0.17 -12.41 -2.69
CA ALA A 62 0.84 -13.27 -2.09
C ALA A 62 2.18 -12.54 -1.85
N GLU A 63 2.55 -11.59 -2.71
CA GLU A 63 3.76 -10.76 -2.54
C GLU A 63 3.66 -9.83 -1.33
N TYR A 64 2.50 -9.22 -1.09
CA TYR A 64 2.33 -8.21 -0.04
C TYR A 64 1.78 -8.74 1.29
N VAL A 65 1.10 -9.89 1.31
CA VAL A 65 0.61 -10.56 2.53
C VAL A 65 1.69 -10.71 3.62
N PRO A 66 2.94 -11.11 3.31
CA PRO A 66 4.01 -11.21 4.32
C PRO A 66 4.28 -9.90 5.07
N CYS A 67 4.04 -8.75 4.44
CA CYS A 67 4.24 -7.44 5.09
C CYS A 67 3.15 -7.12 6.11
N LEU A 68 1.99 -7.76 6.02
CA LEU A 68 0.83 -7.57 6.91
C LEU A 68 0.75 -8.64 8.01
N ALA A 69 1.46 -9.76 7.84
CA ALA A 69 1.36 -10.92 8.73
C ALA A 69 1.75 -10.61 10.18
N GLY A 70 2.71 -9.70 10.40
CA GLY A 70 3.15 -9.30 11.74
C GLY A 70 2.13 -8.46 12.53
N THR A 71 1.14 -7.87 11.86
CA THR A 71 0.16 -6.95 12.46
C THR A 71 -1.28 -7.47 12.36
N GLY A 72 -1.53 -8.49 11.54
CA GLY A 72 -2.88 -8.88 11.14
C GLY A 72 -3.54 -7.86 10.21
N GLY A 73 -2.74 -7.03 9.54
CA GLY A 73 -3.20 -5.94 8.70
C GLY A 73 -3.97 -6.38 7.45
N SER A 74 -4.56 -5.41 6.75
CA SER A 74 -5.46 -5.68 5.62
C SER A 74 -5.20 -4.76 4.41
N PHE A 75 -5.72 -5.19 3.26
CA PHE A 75 -5.77 -4.38 2.06
C PHE A 75 -7.06 -3.56 2.02
N TYR A 76 -6.96 -2.29 1.64
CA TYR A 76 -8.10 -1.38 1.49
C TYR A 76 -8.07 -0.76 0.10
N MET A 77 -9.16 -0.83 -0.64
CA MET A 77 -9.28 -0.08 -1.89
C MET A 77 -9.38 1.42 -1.57
N ARG A 78 -8.57 2.24 -2.25
CA ARG A 78 -8.77 3.69 -2.28
C ARG A 78 -9.93 4.00 -3.21
N LEU A 79 -10.98 4.63 -2.67
CA LEU A 79 -12.01 5.24 -3.48
C LEU A 79 -11.48 6.57 -4.02
N ALA A 80 -11.48 6.75 -5.34
CA ALA A 80 -11.17 8.04 -5.94
C ALA A 80 -12.21 9.07 -5.47
N SER A 81 -11.73 10.19 -4.94
CA SER A 81 -12.54 11.37 -4.62
C SER A 81 -12.61 12.31 -5.82
#